data_AF-A0A7C3W4K9-F1
#
_entry.id   AF-A0A7C3W4K9-F1
#
_cell.length_a   1.000
_cell.length_b   1.000
_cell.length_c   1.000
_cell.angle_alpha   90.00
_cell.angle_beta   90.00
_cell.angle_gamma   90.00
#
_symmetry.space_group_name_H-M   'P 1'
#
loop_
_entity.id
_entity.type
_entity.pdbx_description
1 polymer ?
#
loop_
_entity_poly.entity_id
_entity_poly.type
_entity_poly.pdbx_seq_one_letter_code
_entity_poly.pdbx_strand_id
1 'polypeptide(L)' 'MQAAAYGRIIAAEKIPPLRKDVTAKLYGGDVTRKMKLLAKQKRGKKKLLRLGKVDIPPEAYLALLKK' A
#
# COMPACT_ATOMS: atom_id res chain seq x y z
N MET A 1 -2.89 8.37 -5.55
CA MET A 1 -2.92 9.82 -5.70
C MET A 1 -4.34 10.32 -5.54
N GLN A 2 -4.51 11.52 -5.00
CA GLN A 2 -5.81 12.15 -4.85
C GLN A 2 -5.71 13.53 -5.50
N ALA A 3 -6.71 13.88 -6.30
CA ALA A 3 -6.90 15.23 -6.83
C ALA A 3 -8.00 15.90 -6.02
N ALA A 4 -7.71 17.10 -5.50
CA ALA A 4 -8.66 17.90 -4.75
C ALA A 4 -8.83 19.27 -5.42
N ALA A 5 -10.07 19.72 -5.51
CA ALA A 5 -10.43 21.06 -5.96
C ALA A 5 -11.47 21.63 -4.98
N TYR A 6 -11.32 22.90 -4.62
CA TYR A 6 -12.25 23.61 -3.72
C TYR A 6 -12.52 22.87 -2.39
N GLY A 7 -11.49 22.23 -1.83
CA GLY A 7 -11.58 21.49 -0.57
C GLY A 7 -12.27 20.13 -0.65
N ARG A 8 -12.70 19.69 -1.85
CA ARG A 8 -13.28 18.35 -2.09
C ARG A 8 -12.37 17.50 -2.95
N ILE A 9 -12.30 16.21 -2.63
CA ILE A 9 -11.59 15.21 -3.44
C ILE A 9 -12.48 14.90 -4.65
N ILE A 10 -11.99 15.21 -5.86
CA ILE A 10 -12.71 15.04 -7.12
C ILE A 10 -12.32 13.74 -7.84
N ALA A 11 -11.09 13.25 -7.64
CA ALA A 11 -10.63 11.97 -8.16
C ALA A 11 -9.63 11.33 -7.20
N ALA A 12 -9.66 10.00 -7.09
CA ALA A 12 -8.72 9.26 -6.26
C ALA A 12 -8.35 7.94 -6.94
N GLU A 13 -7.05 7.68 -6.99
CA GLU A 13 -6.49 6.42 -7.44
C GLU A 13 -5.57 5.87 -6.34
N LYS A 14 -5.64 4.57 -6.07
CA LYS A 14 -4.83 3.94 -5.02
C LYS A 14 -3.99 2.82 -5.59
N ILE A 15 -2.68 2.98 -5.51
CA ILE A 15 -1.73 1.92 -5.88
C ILE A 15 -1.76 0.84 -4.78
N PRO A 16 -2.03 -0.43 -5.10
CA PRO A 16 -2.06 -1.50 -4.12
C PRO A 16 -0.65 -1.75 -3.57
N PRO A 17 -0.50 -1.94 -2.24
CA PRO A 17 0.81 -2.14 -1.66
C PRO A 17 1.29 -3.57 -1.92
N LEU A 18 2.53 -3.71 -2.38
CA LEU A 18 3.20 -5.00 -2.47
C LEU A 18 3.10 -5.74 -1.12
N ARG A 19 2.71 -7.01 -1.14
CA ARG A 19 2.66 -7.85 0.06
C ARG A 19 3.29 -9.20 -0.22
N LYS A 20 4.06 -9.68 0.75
CA LYS A 20 4.45 -11.09 0.82
C LYS A 20 3.26 -11.93 1.28
N ASP A 21 3.10 -13.12 0.73
CA ASP A 21 2.25 -14.14 1.32
C ASP A 21 2.92 -14.68 2.60
N VAL A 22 2.44 -14.18 3.74
CA VAL A 22 2.94 -14.60 5.06
C VAL A 22 2.36 -15.95 5.50
N THR A 23 1.35 -16.45 4.80
CA THR A 23 0.62 -17.68 5.15
C THR A 23 1.06 -18.91 4.39
N ALA A 24 1.88 -18.77 3.34
CA ALA A 24 2.33 -19.85 2.47
C ALA A 24 2.99 -21.05 3.19
N LYS A 25 3.62 -20.83 4.36
CA LYS A 25 4.28 -21.89 5.14
C LYS A 25 3.41 -22.48 6.26
N LEU A 26 2.17 -22.02 6.41
CA LEU A 26 1.25 -22.58 7.40
C LEU A 26 0.66 -23.88 6.86
N TYR A 27 1.17 -25.00 7.36
CA TYR A 27 0.58 -26.32 7.18
C TYR A 27 -0.38 -26.58 8.36
N GLY A 28 -1.68 -26.41 8.16
CA GLY A 28 -2.70 -26.70 9.17
C GLY A 28 -3.87 -25.71 9.20
N GLY A 29 -4.93 -26.10 9.92
CA GLY A 29 -6.18 -25.34 10.02
C GLY A 29 -6.23 -24.31 11.15
N ASP A 30 -5.14 -24.10 11.89
CA ASP A 30 -5.11 -23.17 13.02
C ASP A 30 -5.21 -21.71 12.56
N VAL A 31 -6.42 -21.18 12.65
CA VAL A 31 -6.77 -19.79 12.30
C VAL A 31 -6.00 -18.79 13.15
N THR A 32 -5.64 -19.14 14.39
CA THR A 32 -4.96 -18.20 15.31
C THR A 32 -3.57 -17.83 14.79
N ARG A 33 -2.83 -18.81 14.24
CA ARG A 33 -1.51 -18.59 13.62
C ARG A 33 -1.61 -17.71 12.39
N LYS A 34 -2.61 -17.95 11.53
CA LYS A 34 -2.91 -17.11 10.37
C LYS A 34 -3.20 -15.67 10.78
N MET A 35 -4.07 -15.47 11.76
CA MET A 35 -4.43 -14.13 12.25
C MET A 35 -3.24 -13.40 12.86
N LYS A 36 -2.39 -14.09 13.63
CA LYS A 36 -1.17 -13.52 14.22
C LYS A 36 -0.22 -12.97 13.16
N LEU A 37 0.02 -13.72 12.08
CA LEU A 37 0.90 -13.29 10.99
C LEU A 37 0.31 -12.10 10.21
N LEU A 38 -0.99 -12.13 9.91
CA LEU A 38 -1.69 -11.03 9.24
C LEU A 38 -1.70 -9.76 10.11
N ALA A 39 -1.90 -9.89 11.41
CA ALA A 39 -1.84 -8.76 12.35
C ALA A 39 -0.44 -8.13 12.39
N LYS A 40 0.61 -8.95 12.40
CA LYS A 40 2.01 -8.48 12.33
C LYS A 40 2.26 -7.73 11.01
N GLN A 41 1.83 -8.29 9.88
CA GLN A 41 1.95 -7.64 8.57
C GLN A 41 1.21 -6.29 8.53
N LYS A 42 -0.02 -6.24 9.04
CA LYS A 42 -0.84 -5.00 9.09
C LYS A 42 -0.18 -3.91 9.94
N ARG A 43 0.36 -4.26 11.12
CA ARG A 43 1.08 -3.33 11.99
C ARG A 43 2.34 -2.79 11.31
N GLY A 44 3.13 -3.67 10.68
CA GLY A 44 4.32 -3.27 9.92
C GLY A 44 3.99 -2.30 8.79
N LYS A 45 2.97 -2.60 7.97
CA LYS A 45 2.53 -1.70 6.89
C LYS A 45 2.02 -0.36 7.41
N LYS A 46 1.30 -0.32 8.53
CA LYS A 46 0.85 0.96 9.15
C LYS A 46 2.04 1.82 9.60
N LYS A 47 3.10 1.20 10.11
CA LYS A 47 4.34 1.91 10.48
C LYS A 47 5.07 2.45 9.24
N LEU A 48 5.20 1.64 8.19
CA LEU A 48 5.80 2.05 6.92
C LEU A 48 5.03 3.21 6.26
N LEU A 49 3.70 3.17 6.28
CA LEU A 49 2.88 4.25 5.72
C LEU A 49 3.13 5.61 6.42
N ARG A 50 3.38 5.61 7.72
CA ARG A 50 3.64 6.84 8.49
C ARG A 50 5.02 7.43 8.22
N LEU A 51 6.02 6.58 7.96
CA LEU A 51 7.41 6.99 7.80
C LEU A 51 7.83 7.16 6.33
N GLY A 52 7.10 6.53 5.41
CA GLY A 52 7.45 6.49 3.99
C GLY A 52 7.29 7.84 3.33
N LYS A 53 8.41 8.40 2.87
CA LYS A 53 8.41 9.42 1.82
C LYS A 53 8.45 8.70 0.48
N VAL A 54 7.58 9.12 -0.45
CA VAL A 54 7.58 8.59 -1.82
C VAL A 54 8.29 9.60 -2.69
N ASP A 55 9.41 9.20 -3.28
CA ASP A 55 10.09 10.00 -4.30
C ASP A 55 9.49 9.66 -5.67
N ILE A 56 9.18 10.69 -6.46
CA ILE A 56 8.55 10.54 -7.77
C ILE A 56 9.62 10.82 -8.82
N PRO A 57 10.04 9.81 -9.62
CA PRO A 57 11.10 10.00 -10.58
C PRO A 57 10.70 10.97 -11.70
N PRO A 58 11.62 11.79 -12.24
CA PRO A 58 11.32 12.77 -13.30
C PRO A 58 10.68 12.15 -14.55
N GLU A 59 11.02 10.91 -14.87
CA GLU A 59 10.45 10.17 -16.02
C GLU A 59 8.94 9.96 -15.87
N ALA A 60 8.45 9.79 -14.63
CA ALA A 60 7.02 9.62 -14.37
C ALA A 60 6.22 10.91 -14.65
N TYR A 61 6.84 12.09 -14.45
CA TYR A 61 6.22 13.37 -14.82
C TYR A 61 6.14 13.54 -16.33
N LEU A 62 7.21 13.19 -17.05
CA LEU A 62 7.25 13.26 -18.51
C LEU A 62 6.20 12.32 -19.14
N ALA A 63 5.99 11.14 -18.56
CA ALA A 63 4.95 10.21 -18.99
C ALA A 63 3.53 10.75 -18.78
N LEU A 64 3.29 11.54 -17.73
CA LEU A 64 2.00 12.20 -17.48
C LEU A 64 1.70 13.29 -18.52
N LEU A 65 2.71 14.03 -18.97
CA LEU A 65 2.59 15.16 -19.90
C LEU A 65 2.60 14.76 -21.39
N LYS A 66 3.08 13.56 -21.73
CA LYS A 66 3.20 13.07 -23.12
C LYS A 66 1.88 12.59 -23.74
N LYS A 67 0.74 12.91 -23.14
CA LYS A 67 -0.58 12.47 -23.61
C LYS A 67 -1.36 13.60 -24.24
#